data_AF-A0A327V8N1-F1
#
_entry.id   AF-A0A327V8N1-F1
#
_cell.length_a   1.000
_cell.length_b   1.000
_cell.length_c   1.000
_cell.angle_alpha   90.00
_cell.angle_beta   90.00
_cell.angle_gamma   90.00
#
_symmetry.space_group_name_H-M   'P 1'
#
loop_
_entity.id
_entity.type
_entity.pdbx_description
1 polymer ?
#
loop_
_entity_poly.entity_id
_entity_poly.type
_entity_poly.pdbx_seq_one_letter_code
_entity_poly.pdbx_strand_id
1 'polypeptide(L)'
;MSTHDLYTTAPDEPLWTVPATGAARFSWDYDDGRERLLALYQKGKDKQWDGNKRIDWSLEVDPSDPLGTPDEALTLYGTPHWAKMTEKDRGELRKHYTAWQFSQFLHGEQGAMICAARIVESVPDMDAKFYSATQAMDEARHAEIYGRFLHEKVQMLYPVNDSLQGLLGDTLRDSRWDMPYLGMQVLIEGLALAAFGMIRDTTTRPLPKQILAYVMQDEARHVAFGRMALRDYYKQLSDAERREREEFVIEGCYLMRDRLSGVEVLENFGIGKQEAKDLSEHSEFLQLFRKLLFSRIVPCVKDIGLWGERLQKAYVDMGVLELGDSNLDLLMAQDEEIAEQLDKDRFEAEERERVAEVAEAIAQGGTDA
;
A
#
# COMPACT_ATOMS: atom_id res chain seq x y z
N MET A 1 -15.71 5.44 -18.08
CA MET A 1 -16.97 4.83 -17.58
C MET A 1 -17.18 5.31 -16.15
N SER A 2 -18.42 5.35 -15.64
CA SER A 2 -18.64 5.69 -14.23
C SER A 2 -18.10 4.55 -13.35
N THR A 3 -17.30 4.86 -12.32
CA THR A 3 -16.85 3.87 -11.33
C THR A 3 -18.03 3.22 -10.62
N HIS A 4 -19.16 3.93 -10.51
CA HIS A 4 -20.37 3.46 -9.86
C HIS A 4 -20.87 2.11 -10.41
N ASP A 5 -20.76 1.90 -11.73
CA ASP A 5 -21.28 0.71 -12.39
C ASP A 5 -20.37 -0.52 -12.25
N LEU A 6 -19.15 -0.31 -11.74
CA LEU A 6 -18.16 -1.38 -11.52
C LEU A 6 -18.16 -1.92 -10.08
N TYR A 7 -18.82 -1.23 -9.14
CA TYR A 7 -18.87 -1.69 -7.75
C TYR A 7 -19.68 -2.98 -7.61
N THR A 8 -19.15 -3.95 -6.86
CA THR A 8 -19.90 -5.14 -6.43
C THR A 8 -21.08 -4.78 -5.55
N THR A 9 -20.94 -3.74 -4.75
CA THR A 9 -22.00 -3.11 -3.97
C THR A 9 -21.70 -1.62 -3.96
N ALA A 10 -22.58 -0.83 -4.57
CA ALA A 10 -22.42 0.61 -4.61
C ALA A 10 -22.44 1.17 -3.18
N PRO A 11 -21.59 2.16 -2.85
CA PRO A 11 -21.64 2.81 -1.55
C PRO A 11 -22.98 3.53 -1.35
N ASP A 12 -23.51 3.50 -0.13
CA ASP A 12 -24.79 4.15 0.21
C ASP A 12 -24.75 5.67 -0.03
N GLU A 13 -23.61 6.29 0.26
CA GLU A 13 -23.33 7.69 0.00
C GLU A 13 -22.11 7.84 -0.91
N PRO A 14 -22.15 8.73 -1.93
CA PRO A 14 -21.04 8.92 -2.85
C PRO A 14 -19.84 9.63 -2.22
N LEU A 15 -20.01 10.23 -1.03
CA LEU A 15 -18.99 10.99 -0.32
C LEU A 15 -18.96 10.61 1.15
N TRP A 16 -17.80 10.19 1.64
CA TRP A 16 -17.55 10.05 3.07
C TRP A 16 -16.83 11.30 3.58
N THR A 17 -17.43 11.99 4.55
CA THR A 17 -16.89 13.25 5.09
C THR A 17 -16.24 13.04 6.46
N VAL A 18 -14.97 13.44 6.58
CA VAL A 18 -14.28 13.57 7.87
C VAL A 18 -14.02 15.06 8.13
N PRO A 19 -14.45 15.63 9.28
CA PRO A 19 -14.20 17.03 9.58
C PRO A 19 -12.70 17.34 9.62
N ALA A 20 -12.31 18.47 9.03
CA ALA A 20 -10.97 19.00 9.19
C ALA A 20 -10.76 19.44 10.65
N THR A 21 -9.90 18.75 11.40
CA THR A 21 -9.53 19.09 12.77
C THR A 21 -8.06 19.52 12.85
N GLY A 22 -7.69 20.19 13.94
CA GLY A 22 -6.34 20.71 14.16
C GLY A 22 -6.17 22.17 13.69
N ALA A 23 -4.91 22.57 13.50
CA ALA A 23 -4.54 23.94 13.11
C ALA A 23 -3.64 23.93 11.88
N ALA A 24 -3.92 24.80 10.92
CA ALA A 24 -2.98 25.14 9.86
C ALA A 24 -1.79 25.90 10.46
N ARG A 25 -0.57 25.47 10.13
CA ARG A 25 0.67 26.05 10.66
C ARG A 25 1.52 26.63 9.54
N PHE A 26 1.88 27.91 9.72
CA PHE A 26 2.86 28.61 8.89
C PHE A 26 4.17 28.70 9.67
N SER A 27 5.28 28.41 9.00
CA SER A 27 6.63 28.68 9.50
C SER A 27 7.26 29.79 8.67
N TRP A 28 7.96 30.68 9.35
CA TRP A 28 8.79 31.74 8.75
C TRP A 28 10.29 31.44 8.88
N ASP A 29 10.62 30.26 9.43
CA ASP A 29 11.97 29.73 9.44
C ASP A 29 12.18 28.88 8.19
N TYR A 30 13.10 29.32 7.34
CA TYR A 30 13.45 28.69 6.08
C TYR A 30 14.89 28.18 6.05
N ASP A 31 15.68 28.47 7.10
CA ASP A 31 17.11 28.19 7.17
C ASP A 31 17.40 26.89 7.96
N ASP A 32 16.52 26.49 8.88
CA ASP A 32 16.65 25.28 9.70
C ASP A 32 15.75 24.12 9.21
N GLY A 33 16.33 23.20 8.43
CA GLY A 33 15.71 21.93 8.05
C GLY A 33 16.57 20.74 8.46
N ARG A 34 15.96 19.62 8.87
CA ARG A 34 16.69 18.38 9.13
C ARG A 34 17.28 17.87 7.82
N GLU A 35 18.60 17.83 7.74
CA GLU A 35 19.34 17.41 6.53
C GLU A 35 18.82 16.09 5.95
N ARG A 36 18.44 15.13 6.82
CA ARG A 36 17.89 13.83 6.40
C ARG A 36 16.56 13.94 5.67
N LEU A 37 15.65 14.81 6.12
CA LEU A 37 14.35 15.02 5.46
C LEU A 37 14.52 15.79 4.15
N LEU A 38 15.43 16.77 4.11
CA LEU A 38 15.76 17.47 2.87
C LEU A 38 16.39 16.55 1.83
N ALA A 39 17.27 15.64 2.25
CA ALA A 39 17.83 14.60 1.38
C ALA A 39 16.75 13.65 0.86
N LEU A 40 15.80 13.25 1.73
CA LEU A 40 14.66 12.41 1.33
C LEU A 40 13.75 13.14 0.33
N TYR A 41 13.52 14.45 0.52
CA TYR A 41 12.79 15.30 -0.42
C TYR A 41 13.51 15.41 -1.77
N GLN A 42 14.82 15.62 -1.76
CA GLN A 42 15.61 15.64 -2.99
C GLN A 42 15.51 14.29 -3.73
N LYS A 43 15.64 13.17 -3.01
CA LYS A 43 15.47 11.83 -3.57
C LYS A 43 14.06 11.65 -4.16
N GLY A 44 13.02 12.11 -3.47
CA GLY A 44 11.63 12.06 -3.95
C GLY A 44 11.44 12.83 -5.25
N LYS A 45 12.06 14.01 -5.40
CA LYS A 45 12.04 14.76 -6.66
C LYS A 45 12.77 14.04 -7.79
N ASP A 46 13.97 13.54 -7.52
CA ASP A 46 14.83 12.90 -8.53
C ASP A 46 14.21 11.59 -9.05
N LYS A 47 13.40 10.92 -8.22
CA LYS A 47 12.72 9.66 -8.55
C LYS A 47 11.27 9.84 -9.01
N GLN A 48 10.79 11.07 -9.21
CA GLN A 48 9.45 11.31 -9.78
C GLN A 48 9.30 10.64 -11.15
N TRP A 49 8.11 10.10 -11.42
CA TRP A 49 7.83 9.38 -12.65
C TRP A 49 6.37 9.49 -13.09
N ASP A 50 6.12 9.15 -14.35
CA ASP A 50 4.82 9.21 -15.01
C ASP A 50 4.26 7.79 -15.21
N GLY A 51 3.12 7.51 -14.57
CA GLY A 51 2.44 6.23 -14.62
C GLY A 51 2.03 5.78 -16.02
N ASN A 52 1.76 6.74 -16.93
CA ASN A 52 1.36 6.44 -18.30
C ASN A 52 2.54 6.07 -19.21
N LYS A 53 3.77 6.43 -18.82
CA LYS A 53 4.99 6.16 -19.59
C LYS A 53 5.81 5.01 -19.04
N ARG A 54 5.89 4.87 -17.72
CA ARG A 54 6.77 3.90 -17.06
C ARG A 54 6.17 2.50 -17.00
N ILE A 55 4.84 2.40 -16.91
CA ILE A 55 4.09 1.14 -16.89
C ILE A 55 3.64 0.79 -18.30
N ASP A 56 3.90 -0.46 -18.72
CA ASP A 56 3.39 -0.98 -19.99
C ASP A 56 1.93 -1.42 -19.87
N TRP A 57 1.02 -0.48 -20.14
CA TRP A 57 -0.43 -0.72 -20.12
C TRP A 57 -0.93 -1.56 -21.32
N SER A 58 -0.09 -1.85 -22.31
CA SER A 58 -0.47 -2.70 -23.46
C SER A 58 -0.58 -4.17 -23.06
N LEU A 59 0.04 -4.56 -21.94
CA LEU A 59 -0.02 -5.92 -21.41
C LEU A 59 -1.46 -6.34 -21.10
N GLU A 60 -1.87 -7.46 -21.69
CA GLU A 60 -3.18 -8.05 -21.44
C GLU A 60 -3.26 -8.70 -20.06
N VAL A 61 -4.44 -8.62 -19.45
CA VAL A 61 -4.76 -9.26 -18.17
C VAL A 61 -5.97 -10.14 -18.39
N ASP A 62 -5.84 -11.44 -18.11
CA ASP A 62 -6.97 -12.34 -18.08
C ASP A 62 -7.82 -12.03 -16.84
N PRO A 63 -9.08 -11.57 -16.99
CA PRO A 63 -9.90 -11.25 -15.83
C PRO A 63 -10.18 -12.44 -14.91
N SER A 64 -10.08 -13.68 -15.41
CA SER A 64 -10.27 -14.91 -14.63
C SER A 64 -9.00 -15.38 -13.92
N ASP A 65 -7.85 -14.80 -14.26
CA ASP A 65 -6.59 -15.00 -13.55
C ASP A 65 -5.70 -13.75 -13.57
N PRO A 66 -6.13 -12.65 -12.92
CA PRO A 66 -5.48 -11.35 -13.08
C PRO A 66 -4.06 -11.29 -12.53
N LEU A 67 -3.77 -12.11 -11.52
CA LEU A 67 -2.50 -12.14 -10.80
C LEU A 67 -1.69 -13.41 -11.07
N GLY A 68 -2.29 -14.51 -11.53
CA GLY A 68 -1.56 -15.76 -11.73
C GLY A 68 -0.92 -16.28 -10.43
N THR A 69 -1.53 -15.97 -9.29
CA THR A 69 -1.12 -16.44 -7.97
C THR A 69 -1.57 -17.89 -7.77
N PRO A 70 -0.82 -18.71 -7.00
CA PRO A 70 -1.23 -20.08 -6.68
C PRO A 70 -2.59 -20.13 -5.98
N ASP A 71 -3.37 -21.18 -6.22
CA ASP A 71 -4.69 -21.34 -5.61
C ASP A 71 -4.60 -21.51 -4.08
N GLU A 72 -3.47 -22.01 -3.57
CA GLU A 72 -3.15 -22.09 -2.15
C GLU A 72 -3.25 -20.74 -1.43
N ALA A 73 -3.14 -19.62 -2.17
CA ALA A 73 -3.30 -18.28 -1.62
C ALA A 73 -4.77 -17.90 -1.37
N LEU A 74 -5.73 -18.62 -1.94
CA LEU A 74 -7.16 -18.35 -1.81
C LEU A 74 -7.72 -18.99 -0.54
N THR A 75 -8.46 -18.24 0.27
CA THR A 75 -9.04 -18.71 1.54
C THR A 75 -9.90 -19.97 1.42
N LEU A 76 -10.54 -20.20 0.27
CA LEU A 76 -11.37 -21.38 0.06
C LEU A 76 -10.59 -22.63 -0.31
N TYR A 77 -9.32 -22.53 -0.71
CA TYR A 77 -8.54 -23.67 -1.15
C TYR A 77 -8.51 -24.78 -0.09
N GLY A 78 -8.69 -26.03 -0.53
CA GLY A 78 -8.74 -27.20 0.36
C GLY A 78 -10.03 -27.35 1.19
N THR A 79 -10.98 -26.41 1.10
CA THR A 79 -12.25 -26.49 1.84
C THR A 79 -13.33 -27.28 1.08
N PRO A 80 -14.42 -27.73 1.74
CA PRO A 80 -15.57 -28.30 1.06
C PRO A 80 -16.26 -27.36 0.06
N HIS A 81 -16.11 -26.03 0.22
CA HIS A 81 -16.61 -25.05 -0.75
C HIS A 81 -15.81 -25.13 -2.05
N TRP A 82 -14.48 -25.17 -1.95
CA TRP A 82 -13.60 -25.31 -3.11
C TRP A 82 -13.80 -26.62 -3.88
N ALA A 83 -14.06 -27.72 -3.18
CA ALA A 83 -14.36 -29.02 -3.80
C ALA A 83 -15.62 -28.99 -4.69
N LYS A 84 -16.52 -28.02 -4.48
CA LYS A 84 -17.74 -27.83 -5.28
C LYS A 84 -17.57 -26.83 -6.43
N MET A 85 -16.47 -26.06 -6.44
CA MET A 85 -16.23 -25.03 -7.45
C MET A 85 -15.73 -25.65 -8.76
N THR A 86 -16.33 -25.22 -9.86
CA THR A 86 -15.82 -25.45 -11.22
C THR A 86 -14.63 -24.53 -11.51
N GLU A 87 -13.89 -24.78 -12.59
CA GLU A 87 -12.82 -23.86 -13.03
C GLU A 87 -13.34 -22.43 -13.28
N LYS A 88 -14.58 -22.30 -13.77
CA LYS A 88 -15.21 -20.99 -13.94
C LYS A 88 -15.42 -20.31 -12.59
N ASP A 89 -15.93 -21.03 -11.60
CA ASP A 89 -16.18 -20.47 -10.25
C ASP A 89 -14.86 -20.05 -9.59
N ARG A 90 -13.77 -20.83 -9.80
CA ARG A 90 -12.43 -20.48 -9.32
C ARG A 90 -11.89 -19.22 -9.99
N GLY A 91 -12.10 -19.07 -11.31
CA GLY A 91 -11.74 -17.86 -12.04
C GLY A 91 -12.47 -16.62 -11.53
N GLU A 92 -13.78 -16.72 -11.27
CA GLU A 92 -14.54 -15.63 -10.64
C GLU A 92 -14.01 -15.33 -9.24
N LEU A 93 -13.67 -16.34 -8.43
CA LEU A 93 -13.10 -16.13 -7.09
C LEU A 93 -11.77 -15.35 -7.17
N ARG A 94 -10.87 -15.71 -8.08
CA ARG A 94 -9.61 -14.99 -8.32
C ARG A 94 -9.86 -13.54 -8.74
N LYS A 95 -10.82 -13.31 -9.64
CA LYS A 95 -11.23 -11.97 -10.07
C LYS A 95 -11.70 -11.13 -8.90
N HIS A 96 -12.60 -11.68 -8.08
CA HIS A 96 -13.18 -10.99 -6.93
C HIS A 96 -12.13 -10.66 -5.87
N TYR A 97 -11.22 -11.59 -5.54
CA TYR A 97 -10.12 -11.30 -4.62
C TYR A 97 -9.18 -10.23 -5.15
N THR A 98 -8.81 -10.28 -6.43
CA THR A 98 -7.95 -9.25 -7.04
C THR A 98 -8.64 -7.89 -7.00
N ALA A 99 -9.90 -7.83 -7.44
CA ALA A 99 -10.69 -6.60 -7.45
C ALA A 99 -10.80 -6.01 -6.04
N TRP A 100 -11.08 -6.85 -5.04
CA TRP A 100 -11.17 -6.43 -3.65
C TRP A 100 -9.83 -5.90 -3.13
N GLN A 101 -8.72 -6.63 -3.29
CA GLN A 101 -7.39 -6.19 -2.85
C GLN A 101 -6.99 -4.85 -3.47
N PHE A 102 -7.07 -4.73 -4.80
CA PHE A 102 -6.68 -3.51 -5.50
C PHE A 102 -7.64 -2.34 -5.22
N SER A 103 -8.92 -2.61 -4.91
CA SER A 103 -9.83 -1.58 -4.42
C SER A 103 -9.40 -1.07 -3.04
N GLN A 104 -9.02 -1.95 -2.12
CA GLN A 104 -8.51 -1.53 -0.81
C GLN A 104 -7.18 -0.77 -0.90
N PHE A 105 -6.39 -0.99 -1.95
CA PHE A 105 -5.20 -0.20 -2.25
C PHE A 105 -5.60 1.18 -2.73
N LEU A 106 -6.43 1.28 -3.77
CA LEU A 106 -6.97 2.54 -4.26
C LEU A 106 -7.56 3.43 -3.14
N HIS A 107 -8.40 2.86 -2.27
CA HIS A 107 -8.97 3.60 -1.13
C HIS A 107 -7.91 4.02 -0.12
N GLY A 108 -6.89 3.17 0.07
CA GLY A 108 -5.70 3.48 0.87
C GLY A 108 -4.95 4.68 0.32
N GLU A 109 -4.65 4.70 -0.99
CA GLU A 109 -3.91 5.80 -1.64
C GLU A 109 -4.68 7.11 -1.61
N GLN A 110 -6.00 7.06 -1.78
CA GLN A 110 -6.82 8.26 -1.59
C GLN A 110 -6.73 8.78 -0.15
N GLY A 111 -6.76 7.88 0.83
CA GLY A 111 -6.54 8.22 2.23
C GLY A 111 -5.15 8.80 2.49
N ALA A 112 -4.11 8.19 1.92
CA ALA A 112 -2.71 8.61 2.03
C ALA A 112 -2.52 10.02 1.46
N MET A 113 -3.10 10.30 0.29
CA MET A 113 -3.12 11.62 -0.33
C MET A 113 -3.72 12.69 0.60
N ILE A 114 -4.85 12.38 1.26
CA ILE A 114 -5.51 13.30 2.18
C ILE A 114 -4.68 13.48 3.46
N CYS A 115 -4.10 12.40 4.01
CA CYS A 115 -3.21 12.46 5.16
C CYS A 115 -1.95 13.29 4.86
N ALA A 116 -1.33 13.12 3.69
CA ALA A 116 -0.20 13.91 3.25
C ALA A 116 -0.58 15.40 3.13
N ALA A 117 -1.73 15.72 2.53
CA ALA A 117 -2.23 17.10 2.50
C ALA A 117 -2.45 17.68 3.92
N ARG A 118 -2.98 16.88 4.85
CA ARG A 118 -3.15 17.26 6.27
C ARG A 118 -1.80 17.50 6.95
N ILE A 119 -0.78 16.69 6.63
CA ILE A 119 0.57 16.88 7.14
C ILE A 119 1.14 18.21 6.63
N VAL A 120 1.04 18.49 5.33
CA VAL A 120 1.45 19.78 4.73
C VAL A 120 0.78 20.95 5.45
N GLU A 121 -0.52 20.85 5.72
CA GLU A 121 -1.28 21.90 6.41
C GLU A 121 -0.79 22.09 7.86
N SER A 122 -0.56 21.00 8.59
CA SER A 122 -0.51 21.02 10.06
C SER A 122 0.88 20.86 10.68
N VAL A 123 1.87 20.27 10.00
CA VAL A 123 3.22 20.09 10.58
C VAL A 123 3.90 21.45 10.81
N PRO A 124 4.65 21.65 11.91
CA PRO A 124 5.38 22.90 12.14
C PRO A 124 6.59 23.08 11.21
N ASP A 125 7.31 22.00 10.87
CA ASP A 125 8.60 22.09 10.18
C ASP A 125 8.46 22.18 8.66
N MET A 126 9.24 23.07 8.03
CA MET A 126 9.16 23.28 6.58
C MET A 126 9.70 22.09 5.77
N ASP A 127 10.76 21.43 6.26
CA ASP A 127 11.34 20.25 5.62
C ASP A 127 10.31 19.12 5.43
N ALA A 128 9.45 18.91 6.42
CA ALA A 128 8.39 17.94 6.41
C ALA A 128 7.23 18.36 5.51
N LYS A 129 6.92 19.66 5.40
CA LYS A 129 5.96 20.17 4.41
C LYS A 129 6.44 19.89 2.98
N PHE A 130 7.73 20.10 2.69
CA PHE A 130 8.28 19.82 1.35
C PHE A 130 8.19 18.34 1.00
N TYR A 131 8.59 17.47 1.92
CA TYR A 131 8.50 16.05 1.68
C TYR A 131 7.05 15.59 1.51
N SER A 132 6.16 15.98 2.43
CA SER A 132 4.77 15.55 2.40
C SER A 132 4.00 16.09 1.18
N ALA A 133 4.36 17.26 0.65
CA ALA A 133 3.82 17.74 -0.62
C ALA A 133 4.25 16.87 -1.81
N THR A 134 5.46 16.31 -1.76
CA THR A 134 5.93 15.32 -2.75
C THR A 134 5.14 14.03 -2.62
N GLN A 135 4.96 13.55 -1.40
CA GLN A 135 4.15 12.36 -1.14
C GLN A 135 2.71 12.55 -1.64
N ALA A 136 2.06 13.69 -1.39
CA ALA A 136 0.70 13.92 -1.88
C ALA A 136 0.58 13.79 -3.41
N MET A 137 1.63 14.15 -4.16
CA MET A 137 1.72 13.90 -5.60
C MET A 137 1.92 12.43 -5.93
N ASP A 138 2.79 11.73 -5.18
CA ASP A 138 2.99 10.29 -5.33
C ASP A 138 1.67 9.52 -5.14
N GLU A 139 0.91 9.83 -4.08
CA GLU A 139 -0.38 9.16 -3.82
C GLU A 139 -1.47 9.48 -4.84
N ALA A 140 -1.46 10.69 -5.41
CA ALA A 140 -2.34 11.03 -6.53
C ALA A 140 -2.05 10.13 -7.74
N ARG A 141 -0.76 9.88 -8.05
CA ARG A 141 -0.34 8.94 -9.09
C ARG A 141 -0.73 7.50 -8.73
N HIS A 142 -0.55 7.06 -7.49
CA HIS A 142 -0.91 5.70 -7.09
C HIS A 142 -2.42 5.45 -7.22
N ALA A 143 -3.25 6.41 -6.81
CA ALA A 143 -4.69 6.36 -7.00
C ALA A 143 -5.09 6.32 -8.50
N GLU A 144 -4.41 7.10 -9.36
CA GLU A 144 -4.59 7.04 -10.81
C GLU A 144 -4.28 5.63 -11.35
N ILE A 145 -3.14 5.06 -10.97
CA ILE A 145 -2.67 3.76 -11.44
C ILE A 145 -3.63 2.63 -11.02
N TYR A 146 -3.98 2.55 -9.74
CA TYR A 146 -4.89 1.49 -9.27
C TYR A 146 -6.30 1.68 -9.83
N GLY A 147 -6.78 2.92 -9.93
CA GLY A 147 -8.04 3.23 -10.60
C GLY A 147 -8.04 2.74 -12.04
N ARG A 148 -6.98 3.02 -12.80
CA ARG A 148 -6.82 2.57 -14.19
C ARG A 148 -6.80 1.04 -14.30
N PHE A 149 -6.05 0.36 -13.44
CA PHE A 149 -6.00 -1.11 -13.42
C PHE A 149 -7.39 -1.74 -13.16
N LEU A 150 -8.13 -1.20 -12.19
CA LEU A 150 -9.47 -1.67 -11.86
C LEU A 150 -10.49 -1.39 -12.99
N HIS A 151 -10.38 -0.25 -13.68
CA HIS A 151 -11.29 0.12 -14.77
C HIS A 151 -10.98 -0.60 -16.09
N GLU A 152 -9.71 -0.68 -16.48
CA GLU A 152 -9.31 -1.16 -17.80
C GLU A 152 -9.04 -2.66 -17.84
N LYS A 153 -8.56 -3.25 -16.72
CA LYS A 153 -8.07 -4.64 -16.70
C LYS A 153 -8.98 -5.57 -15.91
N VAL A 154 -9.36 -5.19 -14.68
CA VAL A 154 -10.18 -6.06 -13.80
C VAL A 154 -11.69 -5.87 -14.03
N GLN A 155 -12.12 -4.65 -14.30
CA GLN A 155 -13.52 -4.24 -14.51
C GLN A 155 -14.44 -4.59 -13.34
N MET A 156 -13.96 -4.40 -12.11
CA MET A 156 -14.72 -4.65 -10.88
C MET A 156 -14.08 -3.87 -9.73
N LEU A 157 -14.90 -3.30 -8.85
CA LEU A 157 -14.47 -2.59 -7.65
C LEU A 157 -15.23 -3.08 -6.41
N TYR A 158 -14.58 -2.99 -5.26
CA TYR A 158 -15.18 -3.21 -3.96
C TYR A 158 -15.24 -1.92 -3.14
N PRO A 159 -16.24 -1.76 -2.26
CA PRO A 159 -16.26 -0.66 -1.31
C PRO A 159 -15.05 -0.72 -0.37
N VAL A 160 -14.72 0.43 0.23
CA VAL A 160 -13.74 0.48 1.32
C VAL A 160 -14.21 -0.43 2.46
N ASN A 161 -13.31 -1.24 3.01
CA ASN A 161 -13.67 -2.08 4.14
C ASN A 161 -13.70 -1.29 5.45
N ASP A 162 -14.45 -1.81 6.42
CA ASP A 162 -14.70 -1.15 7.70
C ASP A 162 -13.39 -0.85 8.46
N SER A 163 -12.40 -1.75 8.39
CA SER A 163 -11.15 -1.62 9.11
C SER A 163 -10.27 -0.49 8.58
N LEU A 164 -10.15 -0.36 7.25
CA LEU A 164 -9.41 0.74 6.61
C LEU A 164 -10.15 2.05 6.81
N GLN A 165 -11.47 2.08 6.59
CA GLN A 165 -12.28 3.28 6.80
C GLN A 165 -12.22 3.76 8.25
N GLY A 166 -12.27 2.83 9.22
CA GLY A 166 -12.10 3.11 10.65
C GLY A 166 -10.77 3.79 10.95
N LEU A 167 -9.66 3.15 10.57
CA LEU A 167 -8.33 3.69 10.86
C LEU A 167 -8.07 5.03 10.15
N LEU A 168 -8.51 5.20 8.89
CA LEU A 168 -8.45 6.48 8.20
C LEU A 168 -9.24 7.55 8.94
N GLY A 169 -10.44 7.21 9.40
CA GLY A 169 -11.31 8.11 10.15
C GLY A 169 -10.67 8.57 11.46
N ASP A 170 -10.08 7.64 12.21
CA ASP A 170 -9.44 7.94 13.50
C ASP A 170 -8.17 8.77 13.30
N THR A 171 -7.39 8.44 12.28
CA THR A 171 -6.19 9.20 11.87
C THR A 171 -6.53 10.65 11.52
N LEU A 172 -7.58 10.87 10.74
CA LEU A 172 -7.95 12.20 10.22
C LEU A 172 -8.75 13.05 11.19
N ARG A 173 -9.49 12.44 12.14
CA ARG A 173 -10.23 13.18 13.18
C ARG A 173 -9.32 13.72 14.26
N ASP A 174 -8.13 13.15 14.45
CA ASP A 174 -7.22 13.60 15.48
C ASP A 174 -6.62 14.98 15.15
N SER A 175 -6.79 15.92 16.09
CA SER A 175 -6.34 17.30 15.92
C SER A 175 -4.81 17.48 16.06
N ARG A 176 -4.10 16.46 16.53
CA ARG A 176 -2.66 16.49 16.78
C ARG A 176 -1.92 16.18 15.48
N TRP A 177 -0.93 17.00 15.14
CA TRP A 177 -0.28 16.97 13.82
C TRP A 177 0.55 15.71 13.57
N ASP A 178 0.98 15.02 14.62
CA ASP A 178 1.77 13.78 14.55
C ASP A 178 0.90 12.55 14.25
N MET A 179 -0.40 12.63 14.47
CA MET A 179 -1.31 11.48 14.33
C MET A 179 -1.52 11.05 12.88
N PRO A 180 -1.61 11.95 11.88
CA PRO A 180 -1.53 11.58 10.47
C PRO A 180 -0.28 10.75 10.12
N TYR A 181 0.90 11.09 10.65
CA TYR A 181 2.11 10.29 10.43
C TYR A 181 2.01 8.91 11.07
N LEU A 182 1.50 8.85 12.30
CA LEU A 182 1.40 7.58 13.03
C LEU A 182 0.37 6.64 12.37
N GLY A 183 -0.79 7.18 11.98
CA GLY A 183 -1.84 6.42 11.33
C GLY A 183 -1.51 6.01 9.91
N MET A 184 -1.03 6.96 9.10
CA MET A 184 -0.78 6.69 7.68
C MET A 184 0.61 6.07 7.47
N GLN A 185 1.69 6.78 7.78
CA GLN A 185 3.06 6.39 7.39
C GLN A 185 3.60 5.20 8.20
N VAL A 186 3.17 5.05 9.45
CA VAL A 186 3.62 3.93 10.29
C VAL A 186 2.69 2.72 10.18
N LEU A 187 1.37 2.92 10.28
CA LEU A 187 0.42 1.80 10.29
C LEU A 187 -0.08 1.40 8.90
N ILE A 188 -0.73 2.31 8.17
CA ILE A 188 -1.39 1.97 6.90
C ILE A 188 -0.36 1.64 5.82
N GLU A 189 0.62 2.51 5.60
CA GLU A 189 1.68 2.31 4.59
C GLU A 189 2.63 1.19 4.98
N GLY A 190 3.00 1.09 6.26
CA GLY A 190 3.80 -0.02 6.78
C GLY A 190 3.16 -1.38 6.47
N LEU A 191 1.83 -1.48 6.61
CA LEU A 191 1.08 -2.67 6.21
C LEU A 191 1.04 -2.84 4.69
N ALA A 192 0.73 -1.75 3.96
CA ALA A 192 0.55 -1.75 2.52
C ALA A 192 1.82 -2.25 1.81
N LEU A 193 3.00 -1.77 2.20
CA LEU A 193 4.29 -2.18 1.63
C LEU A 193 4.52 -3.70 1.76
N ALA A 194 4.19 -4.28 2.90
CA ALA A 194 4.31 -5.73 3.09
C ALA A 194 3.28 -6.51 2.23
N ALA A 195 2.05 -5.99 2.11
CA ALA A 195 1.02 -6.58 1.26
C ALA A 195 1.41 -6.52 -0.23
N PHE A 196 1.88 -5.36 -0.69
CA PHE A 196 2.36 -5.16 -2.06
C PHE A 196 3.51 -6.10 -2.39
N GLY A 197 4.48 -6.22 -1.47
CA GLY A 197 5.64 -7.09 -1.64
C GLY A 197 5.23 -8.55 -1.84
N MET A 198 4.33 -9.07 -1.01
CA MET A 198 3.83 -10.43 -1.20
C MET A 198 3.17 -10.61 -2.57
N ILE A 199 2.25 -9.72 -2.95
CA ILE A 199 1.51 -9.87 -4.21
C ILE A 199 2.47 -9.77 -5.40
N ARG A 200 3.42 -8.83 -5.37
CA ARG A 200 4.49 -8.68 -6.36
C ARG A 200 5.34 -9.94 -6.50
N ASP A 201 5.66 -10.58 -5.39
CA ASP A 201 6.57 -11.73 -5.35
C ASP A 201 5.86 -13.05 -5.72
N THR A 202 4.53 -13.10 -5.60
CA THR A 202 3.71 -14.28 -5.91
C THR A 202 2.99 -14.19 -7.25
N THR A 203 2.79 -12.98 -7.79
CA THR A 203 2.16 -12.79 -9.10
C THR A 203 3.08 -13.30 -10.21
N THR A 204 2.51 -14.06 -11.13
CA THR A 204 3.19 -14.49 -12.37
C THR A 204 2.87 -13.57 -13.55
N ARG A 205 2.02 -12.55 -13.33
CA ARG A 205 1.55 -11.64 -14.38
C ARG A 205 2.41 -10.37 -14.44
N PRO A 206 2.85 -9.94 -15.63
CA PRO A 206 3.83 -8.86 -15.76
C PRO A 206 3.28 -7.48 -15.38
N LEU A 207 2.03 -7.16 -15.74
CA LEU A 207 1.46 -5.83 -15.46
C LEU A 207 1.27 -5.56 -13.96
N PRO A 208 0.60 -6.42 -13.17
CA PRO A 208 0.52 -6.24 -11.72
C PRO A 208 1.90 -6.17 -11.05
N LYS A 209 2.87 -6.96 -11.54
CA LYS A 209 4.24 -6.93 -11.02
C LYS A 209 4.91 -5.57 -11.22
N GLN A 210 4.77 -4.96 -12.40
CA GLN A 210 5.28 -3.60 -12.67
C GLN A 210 4.61 -2.55 -11.78
N ILE A 211 3.27 -2.58 -11.70
CA ILE A 211 2.49 -1.65 -10.88
C ILE A 211 2.98 -1.68 -9.43
N LEU A 212 3.02 -2.87 -8.83
CA LEU A 212 3.39 -3.02 -7.42
C LEU A 212 4.85 -2.65 -7.18
N ALA A 213 5.77 -3.04 -8.05
CA ALA A 213 7.19 -2.71 -7.86
C ALA A 213 7.45 -1.19 -7.92
N TYR A 214 6.83 -0.47 -8.86
CA TYR A 214 7.03 0.98 -8.96
C TYR A 214 6.35 1.76 -7.85
N VAL A 215 5.13 1.38 -7.43
CA VAL A 215 4.47 1.98 -6.26
C VAL A 215 5.29 1.73 -4.99
N MET A 216 5.77 0.50 -4.78
CA MET A 216 6.59 0.17 -3.61
C MET A 216 7.90 0.97 -3.53
N GLN A 217 8.48 1.37 -4.66
CA GLN A 217 9.67 2.24 -4.69
C GLN A 217 9.40 3.60 -4.02
N ASP A 218 8.17 4.09 -4.11
CA ASP A 218 7.71 5.34 -3.51
C ASP A 218 7.36 5.14 -2.04
N GLU A 219 6.57 4.11 -1.74
CA GLU A 219 6.13 3.79 -0.36
C GLU A 219 7.26 3.57 0.63
N ALA A 220 8.38 2.99 0.19
CA ALA A 220 9.56 2.86 1.05
C ALA A 220 9.99 4.23 1.59
N ARG A 221 9.96 5.28 0.77
CA ARG A 221 10.34 6.62 1.23
C ARG A 221 9.28 7.22 2.16
N HIS A 222 7.99 6.94 1.95
CA HIS A 222 6.92 7.42 2.82
C HIS A 222 7.02 6.87 4.25
N VAL A 223 7.32 5.56 4.38
CA VAL A 223 7.62 4.93 5.68
C VAL A 223 8.89 5.54 6.31
N ALA A 224 9.94 5.80 5.52
CA ALA A 224 11.16 6.46 6.00
C ALA A 224 10.84 7.84 6.59
N PHE A 225 9.98 8.60 5.91
CA PHE A 225 9.56 9.92 6.33
C PHE A 225 8.83 9.89 7.67
N GLY A 226 7.84 9.01 7.84
CA GLY A 226 7.12 8.83 9.10
C GLY A 226 8.06 8.49 10.26
N ARG A 227 8.95 7.52 10.03
CA ARG A 227 9.98 7.12 11.00
C ARG A 227 10.87 8.30 11.41
N MET A 228 11.44 9.01 10.45
CA MET A 228 12.36 10.12 10.71
C MET A 228 11.67 11.30 11.41
N ALA A 229 10.45 11.64 11.00
CA ALA A 229 9.70 12.77 11.55
C ALA A 229 9.27 12.51 13.01
N LEU A 230 8.74 11.31 13.30
CA LEU A 230 8.20 10.98 14.61
C LEU A 230 9.27 10.66 15.65
N ARG A 231 10.38 10.02 15.25
CA ARG A 231 11.41 9.55 16.19
C ARG A 231 11.98 10.65 17.08
N ASP A 232 12.21 11.83 16.54
CA ASP A 232 12.78 12.94 17.33
C ASP A 232 11.73 13.68 18.16
N TYR A 233 10.49 13.72 17.68
CA TYR A 233 9.37 14.32 18.40
C TYR A 233 8.94 13.45 19.60
N TYR A 234 8.85 12.13 19.44
CA TYR A 234 8.35 11.23 20.49
C TYR A 234 9.27 11.11 21.72
N LYS A 235 10.55 11.47 21.57
CA LYS A 235 11.49 11.64 22.70
C LYS A 235 11.06 12.77 23.65
N GLN A 236 10.34 13.76 23.13
CA GLN A 236 9.92 14.96 23.86
C GLN A 236 8.57 14.79 24.55
N LEU A 237 7.81 13.75 24.18
CA LEU A 237 6.51 13.47 24.77
C LEU A 237 6.63 13.00 26.22
N SER A 238 5.64 13.35 27.03
CA SER A 238 5.44 12.75 28.35
C SER A 238 5.05 11.28 28.25
N ASP A 239 5.16 10.54 29.35
CA ASP A 239 4.70 9.15 29.40
C ASP A 239 3.20 9.02 29.14
N ALA A 240 2.40 10.02 29.49
CA ALA A 240 0.97 10.02 29.21
C ALA A 240 0.69 10.15 27.72
N GLU A 241 1.32 11.11 27.06
CA GLU A 241 1.16 11.32 25.62
C GLU A 241 1.68 10.12 24.82
N ARG A 242 2.80 9.52 25.22
CA ARG A 242 3.31 8.28 24.61
C ARG A 242 2.29 7.15 24.74
N ARG A 243 1.69 6.95 25.92
CA ARG A 243 0.66 5.91 26.13
C ARG A 243 -0.55 6.09 25.21
N GLU A 244 -0.98 7.32 24.97
CA GLU A 244 -2.08 7.59 24.02
C GLU A 244 -1.72 7.17 22.59
N ARG A 245 -0.46 7.39 22.16
CA ARG A 245 0.01 6.91 20.86
C ARG A 245 0.16 5.40 20.80
N GLU A 246 0.62 4.77 21.88
CA GLU A 246 0.68 3.30 21.98
C GLU A 246 -0.72 2.69 21.90
N GLU A 247 -1.72 3.28 22.55
CA GLU A 247 -3.11 2.82 22.47
C GLU A 247 -3.65 2.91 21.04
N PHE A 248 -3.42 4.04 20.37
CA PHE A 248 -3.76 4.18 18.94
C PHE A 248 -3.06 3.15 18.06
N VAL A 249 -1.76 2.87 18.30
CA VAL A 249 -1.03 1.82 17.56
C VAL A 249 -1.62 0.45 17.81
N ILE A 250 -1.97 0.11 19.05
CA ILE A 250 -2.58 -1.19 19.39
C ILE A 250 -3.89 -1.37 18.63
N GLU A 251 -4.79 -0.40 18.71
CA GLU A 251 -6.08 -0.42 18.02
C GLU A 251 -5.89 -0.50 16.50
N GLY A 252 -5.02 0.34 15.95
CA GLY A 252 -4.70 0.33 14.53
C GLY A 252 -4.08 -0.99 14.05
N CYS A 253 -3.22 -1.64 14.84
CA CYS A 253 -2.69 -2.95 14.51
C CYS A 253 -3.79 -4.03 14.42
N TYR A 254 -4.79 -4.02 15.32
CA TYR A 254 -5.93 -4.94 15.21
C TYR A 254 -6.78 -4.65 13.96
N LEU A 255 -7.06 -3.38 13.66
CA LEU A 255 -7.75 -3.00 12.42
C LEU A 255 -6.98 -3.48 11.18
N MET A 256 -5.66 -3.27 11.15
CA MET A 256 -4.82 -3.65 10.02
C MET A 256 -4.69 -5.17 9.84
N ARG A 257 -4.68 -5.94 10.93
CA ARG A 257 -4.76 -7.41 10.86
C ARG A 257 -6.06 -7.88 10.19
N ASP A 258 -7.17 -7.22 10.50
CA ASP A 258 -8.50 -7.62 10.05
C ASP A 258 -8.83 -7.08 8.64
N ARG A 259 -8.17 -5.97 8.23
CA ARG A 259 -8.30 -5.31 6.93
C ARG A 259 -8.17 -6.28 5.76
N LEU A 260 -7.26 -7.25 5.82
CA LEU A 260 -7.00 -8.15 4.68
C LEU A 260 -7.60 -9.56 4.85
N SER A 261 -8.78 -9.66 5.48
CA SER A 261 -9.49 -10.94 5.70
C SER A 261 -10.35 -11.43 4.52
N GLY A 262 -10.80 -10.54 3.63
CA GLY A 262 -11.58 -10.92 2.44
C GLY A 262 -12.97 -11.47 2.74
N VAL A 263 -13.54 -11.17 3.91
CA VAL A 263 -14.85 -11.65 4.34
C VAL A 263 -15.94 -11.25 3.34
N GLU A 264 -15.89 -10.04 2.81
CA GLU A 264 -16.87 -9.51 1.85
C GLU A 264 -16.83 -10.27 0.52
N VAL A 265 -15.65 -10.76 0.13
CA VAL A 265 -15.51 -11.63 -1.05
C VAL A 265 -16.23 -12.94 -0.79
N LEU A 266 -16.02 -13.57 0.36
CA LEU A 266 -16.65 -14.84 0.70
C LEU A 266 -18.18 -14.73 0.83
N GLU A 267 -18.69 -13.63 1.38
CA GLU A 267 -20.13 -13.36 1.45
C GLU A 267 -20.77 -13.29 0.05
N ASN A 268 -20.07 -12.72 -0.94
CA ASN A 268 -20.54 -12.70 -2.33
C ASN A 268 -20.61 -14.09 -2.98
N PHE A 269 -19.90 -15.08 -2.43
CA PHE A 269 -19.97 -16.48 -2.84
C PHE A 269 -20.97 -17.30 -1.99
N GLY A 270 -21.82 -16.62 -1.22
CA GLY A 270 -22.90 -17.25 -0.45
C GLY A 270 -22.46 -17.88 0.87
N ILE A 271 -21.24 -17.60 1.33
CA ILE A 271 -20.73 -18.08 2.61
C ILE A 271 -21.21 -17.12 3.70
N GLY A 272 -21.81 -17.64 4.77
CA GLY A 272 -22.31 -16.81 5.86
C GLY A 272 -21.18 -16.07 6.57
N LYS A 273 -21.41 -14.82 6.99
CA LYS A 273 -20.39 -13.95 7.62
C LYS A 273 -19.51 -14.62 8.68
N GLN A 274 -20.13 -15.39 9.59
CA GLN A 274 -19.37 -16.07 10.65
C GLN A 274 -18.48 -17.18 10.08
N GLU A 275 -19.01 -17.98 9.15
CA GLU A 275 -18.23 -19.01 8.46
C GLU A 275 -17.09 -18.40 7.63
N ALA A 276 -17.34 -17.28 6.96
CA ALA A 276 -16.31 -16.55 6.21
C ALA A 276 -15.16 -16.07 7.10
N LYS A 277 -15.49 -15.52 8.28
CA LYS A 277 -14.49 -15.16 9.30
C LYS A 277 -13.71 -16.37 9.77
N ASP A 278 -14.41 -17.46 10.11
CA ASP A 278 -13.77 -18.68 10.59
C ASP A 278 -12.83 -19.26 9.51
N LEU A 279 -13.24 -19.29 8.25
CA LEU A 279 -12.41 -19.73 7.13
C LEU A 279 -11.17 -18.84 6.96
N SER A 280 -11.33 -17.51 7.06
CA SER A 280 -10.21 -16.57 7.00
C SER A 280 -9.21 -16.76 8.15
N GLU A 281 -9.68 -17.00 9.38
CA GLU A 281 -8.82 -17.21 10.54
C GLU A 281 -8.04 -18.52 10.48
N HIS A 282 -8.61 -19.56 9.87
CA HIS A 282 -7.96 -20.89 9.75
C HIS A 282 -7.16 -21.08 8.46
N SER A 283 -7.13 -20.10 7.57
CA SER A 283 -6.28 -20.15 6.37
C SER A 283 -4.80 -20.04 6.77
N GLU A 284 -4.03 -21.10 6.51
CA GLU A 284 -2.58 -21.12 6.78
C GLU A 284 -1.86 -20.00 6.02
N PHE A 285 -2.27 -19.74 4.77
CA PHE A 285 -1.74 -18.65 3.96
C PHE A 285 -2.00 -17.30 4.63
N LEU A 286 -3.24 -17.02 5.07
CA LEU A 286 -3.56 -15.76 5.72
C LEU A 286 -2.87 -15.60 7.08
N GLN A 287 -2.66 -16.69 7.84
CA GLN A 287 -1.89 -16.63 9.08
C GLN A 287 -0.44 -16.24 8.83
N LEU A 288 0.20 -16.83 7.82
CA LEU A 288 1.55 -16.45 7.41
C LEU A 288 1.58 -15.02 6.86
N PHE A 289 0.61 -14.66 6.02
CA PHE A 289 0.48 -13.33 5.45
C PHE A 289 0.41 -12.27 6.54
N ARG A 290 -0.49 -12.44 7.50
CA ARG A 290 -0.67 -11.51 8.63
C ARG A 290 0.60 -11.32 9.43
N LYS A 291 1.39 -12.37 9.67
CA LYS A 291 2.71 -12.20 10.32
C LYS A 291 3.63 -11.31 9.50
N LEU A 292 3.74 -11.56 8.20
CA LEU A 292 4.59 -10.78 7.29
C LEU A 292 4.12 -9.33 7.15
N LEU A 293 2.81 -9.07 7.25
CA LEU A 293 2.24 -7.73 7.21
C LEU A 293 2.81 -6.80 8.31
N PHE A 294 3.18 -7.35 9.46
CA PHE A 294 3.75 -6.58 10.58
C PHE A 294 5.27 -6.41 10.52
N SER A 295 5.93 -6.95 9.49
CA SER A 295 7.40 -6.89 9.33
C SER A 295 7.95 -5.47 9.21
N ARG A 296 7.11 -4.50 8.82
CA ARG A 296 7.46 -3.08 8.72
C ARG A 296 6.99 -2.27 9.91
N ILE A 297 5.79 -2.58 10.40
CA ILE A 297 5.15 -1.85 11.51
C ILE A 297 5.94 -2.04 12.79
N VAL A 298 6.19 -3.28 13.22
CA VAL A 298 6.80 -3.58 14.53
C VAL A 298 8.19 -2.95 14.70
N PRO A 299 9.15 -3.11 13.76
CA PRO A 299 10.45 -2.45 13.91
C PRO A 299 10.36 -0.92 13.78
N CYS A 300 9.44 -0.38 12.96
CA CYS A 300 9.24 1.07 12.86
C CYS A 300 8.72 1.65 14.18
N VAL A 301 7.70 1.03 14.77
CA VAL A 301 7.09 1.43 16.04
C VAL A 301 8.11 1.40 17.18
N LYS A 302 8.96 0.37 17.22
CA LYS A 302 10.11 0.30 18.15
C LYS A 302 11.09 1.46 17.94
N ASP A 303 11.46 1.76 16.70
CA ASP A 303 12.46 2.78 16.37
C ASP A 303 11.98 4.21 16.68
N ILE A 304 10.69 4.50 16.50
CA ILE A 304 10.09 5.80 16.89
C ILE A 304 9.89 5.94 18.40
N GLY A 305 10.22 4.91 19.18
CA GLY A 305 10.24 4.96 20.65
C GLY A 305 8.91 4.61 21.34
N LEU A 306 7.98 3.99 20.61
CA LEU A 306 6.77 3.40 21.20
C LEU A 306 7.03 1.92 21.47
N TRP A 307 7.32 1.57 22.72
CA TRP A 307 7.70 0.19 23.08
C TRP A 307 7.35 -0.18 24.52
N GLY A 308 6.28 0.40 25.06
CA GLY A 308 5.75 0.11 26.38
C GLY A 308 5.22 -1.33 26.52
N GLU A 309 5.07 -1.78 27.76
CA GLU A 309 4.66 -3.15 28.08
C GLU A 309 3.31 -3.55 27.47
N ARG A 310 2.34 -2.64 27.40
CA ARG A 310 1.03 -2.88 26.78
C ARG A 310 1.15 -3.20 25.30
N LEU A 311 1.98 -2.43 24.59
CA LEU A 311 2.19 -2.59 23.16
C LEU A 311 2.98 -3.87 22.85
N GLN A 312 4.02 -4.16 23.63
CA GLN A 312 4.74 -5.44 23.54
C GLN A 312 3.80 -6.62 23.77
N LYS A 313 2.90 -6.54 24.76
CA LYS A 313 1.88 -7.57 25.00
C LYS A 313 0.96 -7.75 23.81
N ALA A 314 0.46 -6.67 23.20
CA ALA A 314 -0.37 -6.76 22.00
C ALA A 314 0.38 -7.48 20.86
N TYR A 315 1.68 -7.21 20.67
CA TYR A 315 2.49 -7.91 19.68
C TYR A 315 2.77 -9.38 20.02
N VAL A 316 2.83 -9.75 21.32
CA VAL A 316 2.86 -11.17 21.74
C VAL A 316 1.54 -11.85 21.37
N ASP A 317 0.41 -11.21 21.69
CA ASP A 317 -0.92 -11.76 21.42
C ASP A 317 -1.17 -11.93 19.91
N MET A 318 -0.57 -11.08 19.08
CA MET A 318 -0.58 -11.19 17.61
C MET A 318 0.50 -12.15 17.05
N GLY A 319 1.45 -12.59 17.86
CA GLY A 319 2.55 -13.48 17.43
C GLY A 319 3.58 -12.80 16.53
N VAL A 320 3.82 -11.50 16.70
CA VAL A 320 4.70 -10.68 15.84
C VAL A 320 5.78 -9.92 16.59
N LEU A 321 5.89 -10.09 17.92
CA LEU A 321 6.87 -9.35 18.74
C LEU A 321 8.32 -9.49 18.24
N GLU A 322 8.71 -10.68 17.76
CA GLU A 322 10.05 -10.97 17.24
C GLU A 322 10.44 -10.13 16.01
N LEU A 323 9.46 -9.61 15.27
CA LEU A 323 9.71 -8.76 14.12
C LEU A 323 10.34 -7.42 14.53
N GLY A 324 10.27 -7.04 15.80
CA GLY A 324 10.91 -5.83 16.33
C GLY A 324 12.44 -5.83 16.24
N ASP A 325 13.06 -6.97 15.92
CA ASP A 325 14.51 -7.07 15.68
C ASP A 325 14.86 -7.09 14.17
N SER A 326 13.86 -6.93 13.30
CA SER A 326 14.06 -6.87 11.85
C SER A 326 14.76 -5.59 11.42
N ASN A 327 15.64 -5.68 10.41
CA ASN A 327 16.29 -4.52 9.83
C ASN A 327 15.40 -3.87 8.78
N LEU A 328 14.66 -2.83 9.19
CA LEU A 328 13.74 -2.10 8.33
C LEU A 328 14.45 -1.45 7.12
N ASP A 329 15.64 -0.88 7.32
CA ASP A 329 16.40 -0.22 6.26
C ASP A 329 16.85 -1.20 5.17
N LEU A 330 17.28 -2.41 5.57
CA LEU A 330 17.65 -3.47 4.62
C LEU A 330 16.45 -3.89 3.77
N LEU A 331 15.31 -4.13 4.40
CA LEU A 331 14.12 -4.56 3.71
C LEU A 331 13.62 -3.46 2.73
N MET A 332 13.78 -2.17 3.06
CA MET A 332 13.42 -1.06 2.17
C MET A 332 14.38 -0.93 0.98
N ALA A 333 15.68 -1.16 1.18
CA ALA A 333 16.66 -1.15 0.10
C ALA A 333 16.38 -2.26 -0.94
N GLN A 334 15.97 -3.45 -0.48
CA GLN A 334 15.59 -4.55 -1.37
C GLN A 334 14.42 -4.20 -2.28
N ASP A 335 13.43 -3.47 -1.79
CA ASP A 335 12.29 -3.04 -2.59
C ASP A 335 12.70 -2.04 -3.69
N GLU A 336 13.64 -1.15 -3.37
CA GLU A 336 14.20 -0.21 -4.35
C GLU A 336 15.01 -0.92 -5.43
N GLU A 337 15.85 -1.89 -5.05
CA GLU A 337 16.66 -2.69 -6.00
C GLU A 337 15.78 -3.44 -7.02
N ILE A 338 14.64 -3.97 -6.59
CA ILE A 338 13.71 -4.68 -7.48
C ILE A 338 13.14 -3.74 -8.55
N ALA A 339 12.73 -2.52 -8.17
CA ALA A 339 12.22 -1.53 -9.11
C ALA A 339 13.29 -1.08 -10.12
N GLU A 340 14.53 -0.89 -9.66
CA GLU A 340 15.67 -0.54 -10.52
C GLU A 340 16.03 -1.66 -11.50
N GLN A 341 15.94 -2.91 -11.07
CA GLN A 341 16.16 -4.06 -11.95
C GLN A 341 15.09 -4.13 -13.06
N LEU A 342 13.82 -3.84 -12.75
CA LEU A 342 12.76 -3.80 -13.76
C LEU A 342 12.98 -2.68 -14.79
N ASP A 343 13.41 -1.50 -14.36
CA ASP A 343 13.77 -0.42 -15.31
C ASP A 343 14.93 -0.82 -16.21
N LYS A 344 15.96 -1.47 -15.63
CA LYS A 344 17.11 -1.97 -16.40
C LYS A 344 16.66 -2.96 -17.47
N ASP A 345 15.84 -3.95 -17.09
CA ASP A 345 15.32 -4.95 -18.02
C ASP A 345 14.48 -4.31 -19.13
N ARG A 346 13.68 -3.27 -18.81
CA ARG A 346 12.91 -2.49 -19.78
C ARG A 346 13.84 -1.76 -20.75
N PHE A 347 14.82 -0.99 -20.25
CA PHE A 347 15.72 -0.23 -21.11
C PHE A 347 16.55 -1.15 -22.03
N GLU A 348 16.97 -2.31 -21.53
CA GLU A 348 17.65 -3.31 -22.36
C GLU A 348 16.71 -3.87 -23.45
N ALA A 349 15.42 -4.01 -23.18
CA ALA A 349 14.44 -4.43 -24.19
C ALA A 349 14.22 -3.35 -25.25
N GLU A 350 14.00 -2.10 -24.83
CA GLU A 350 13.84 -0.95 -25.74
C GLU A 350 15.09 -0.75 -26.63
N GLU A 351 16.29 -0.94 -26.07
CA GLU A 351 17.54 -0.87 -26.83
C GLU A 351 17.62 -2.00 -27.88
N ARG A 352 17.26 -3.24 -27.51
CA ARG A 352 17.23 -4.36 -28.45
C ARG A 352 16.25 -4.12 -29.59
N GLU A 353 15.06 -3.60 -29.30
CA GLU A 353 14.05 -3.27 -30.32
C GLU A 353 14.55 -2.17 -31.25
N ARG A 354 15.08 -1.08 -30.73
CA ARG A 354 15.69 -0.01 -31.54
C ARG A 354 16.82 -0.48 -32.42
N VAL A 355 17.70 -1.34 -31.90
CA VAL A 355 18.80 -1.93 -32.69
C VAL A 355 18.24 -2.78 -33.83
N ALA A 356 17.18 -3.56 -33.58
CA ALA A 356 16.51 -4.35 -34.60
C ALA A 356 15.85 -3.48 -35.68
N GLU A 357 15.13 -2.41 -35.28
CA GLU A 357 14.53 -1.44 -36.21
C GLU A 357 15.57 -0.76 -37.10
N VAL A 358 16.69 -0.32 -36.52
CA VAL A 358 17.80 0.30 -37.27
C VAL A 358 18.42 -0.71 -38.23
N ALA A 359 18.63 -1.96 -37.80
CA ALA A 359 19.17 -3.01 -38.65
C ALA A 359 18.23 -3.33 -39.84
N GLU A 360 16.92 -3.37 -39.60
CA GLU A 360 15.92 -3.55 -40.64
C GLU A 360 15.90 -2.37 -41.63
N ALA A 361 15.91 -1.14 -41.13
CA ALA A 361 15.96 0.06 -41.96
C ALA A 361 17.24 0.10 -42.84
N ILE A 362 18.39 -0.31 -42.30
CA ILE A 362 19.64 -0.44 -43.07
C ILE A 362 19.50 -1.52 -44.15
N ALA A 363 18.92 -2.68 -43.84
CA ALA A 363 18.72 -3.76 -44.80
C ALA A 363 17.77 -3.37 -45.95
N GLN A 364 16.70 -2.65 -45.65
CA GLN A 364 15.76 -2.11 -46.63
C GLN A 364 16.42 -1.01 -47.48
N GLY A 365 17.18 -0.10 -46.88
CA GLY A 365 17.91 0.94 -47.63
C GLY A 365 19.04 0.40 -48.52
N GLY A 366 19.60 -0.77 -48.19
CA GLY A 366 20.64 -1.44 -48.97
C GLY A 366 20.15 -2.28 -50.15
N THR A 367 18.84 -2.50 -50.27
CA THR A 367 18.24 -3.27 -51.39
C THR A 367 17.79 -2.40 -52.56
N ASP A 368 17.79 -1.08 -52.40
CA ASP A 368 17.46 -0.08 -53.43
C ASP A 368 18.71 0.56 -54.11
N ALA A 369 19.90 -0.03 -53.92
CA ALA A 369 21.18 0.47 -54.46
C ALA A 369 21.78 -0.37 -55.58
#